data_AF-A0A316KDG9-F1
#
_entry.id   AF-A0A316KDG9-F1
#
_cell.length_a   1.000
_cell.length_b   1.000
_cell.length_c   1.000
_cell.angle_alpha   90.00
_cell.angle_beta   90.00
_cell.angle_gamma   90.00
#
_symmetry.space_group_name_H-M   'P 1'
#
loop_
_entity.id
_entity.type
_entity.pdbx_description
1 polymer ?
#
loop_
_entity_poly.entity_id
_entity_poly.type
_entity_poly.pdbx_seq_one_letter_code
_entity_poly.pdbx_strand_id
1 'polypeptide(L)' 'MLELTKKILRNVSFDAVLFQKELHKALKWITDAEEVQRFQEWCITEFGTKYPKIIKGAFAQTTTN' A
#
# COMPACT_ATOMS: atom_id res chain seq x y z
N MET A 1 -0.57 5.48 12.56
CA MET A 1 0.48 4.66 11.89
C MET A 1 0.53 4.87 10.37
N LEU A 2 -0.62 5.13 9.76
CA LEU A 2 -0.78 5.41 8.32
C LEU A 2 0.17 6.50 7.76
N GLU A 3 0.43 7.59 8.49
CA GLU A 3 1.30 8.68 7.98
C GLU A 3 2.75 8.27 7.76
N LEU A 4 3.34 7.48 8.67
CA LEU A 4 4.70 6.97 8.54
C LEU A 4 4.80 6.08 7.29
N THR A 5 3.83 5.18 7.13
CA THR A 5 3.72 4.30 5.98
C THR A 5 3.64 5.09 4.67
N LYS A 6 2.79 6.13 4.60
CA LYS A 6 2.66 6.99 3.42
C LYS A 6 4.01 7.62 3.06
N LYS A 7 4.75 8.12 4.06
CA LYS A 7 6.07 8.72 3.86
C LYS A 7 7.10 7.71 3.34
N ILE A 8 7.11 6.50 3.90
CA ILE A 8 7.98 5.41 3.44
C ILE A 8 7.66 5.05 1.99
N LEU A 9 6.38 4.82 1.66
CA LEU A 9 5.95 4.48 0.30
C LEU A 9 6.33 5.54 -0.71
N ARG A 10 6.20 6.83 -0.36
CA ARG A 10 6.66 7.93 -1.23
C ARG A 10 8.16 7.84 -1.47
N ASN A 11 8.95 7.63 -0.42
CA ASN A 11 10.40 7.49 -0.52
C ASN A 11 10.84 6.27 -1.33
N VAL A 12 10.12 5.13 -1.25
CA VAL A 12 10.49 3.92 -2.00
C VAL A 12 9.80 3.80 -3.36
N SER A 13 8.95 4.76 -3.73
CA SER A 13 8.16 4.73 -4.98
C SER A 13 8.99 4.82 -6.27
N PHE A 14 10.30 5.09 -6.17
CA PHE A 14 11.20 5.08 -7.32
C PHE A 14 11.48 3.65 -7.82
N ASP A 15 11.36 2.63 -6.96
CA ASP A 15 11.61 1.23 -7.31
C ASP A 15 10.36 0.39 -7.08
N ALA A 16 9.91 -0.31 -8.13
CA ALA A 16 8.68 -1.09 -8.11
C ALA A 16 8.73 -2.27 -7.12
N VAL A 17 9.89 -2.93 -7.00
CA VAL A 17 10.07 -4.10 -6.14
C VAL A 17 10.11 -3.66 -4.67
N LEU A 18 10.81 -2.57 -4.38
CA LEU A 18 10.87 -1.99 -3.04
C LEU A 18 9.51 -1.45 -2.61
N PHE A 19 8.81 -0.74 -3.50
CA PHE A 19 7.44 -0.29 -3.28
C PHE A 19 6.52 -1.45 -2.92
N GLN A 20 6.55 -2.55 -3.69
CA GLN A 20 5.74 -3.74 -3.39
C GLN A 20 6.08 -4.35 -2.02
N LYS A 21 7.36 -4.42 -1.65
CA LYS A 21 7.78 -4.98 -0.35
C LYS A 21 7.29 -4.13 0.81
N GLU A 22 7.47 -2.82 0.73
CA GLU A 22 7.04 -1.90 1.79
C GLU A 22 5.51 -1.78 1.84
N LEU A 23 4.81 -1.86 0.71
CA LEU A 23 3.35 -1.91 0.66
C LEU A 23 2.79 -3.15 1.37
N HIS A 24 3.39 -4.32 1.19
CA HIS A 24 2.97 -5.50 1.96
C HIS A 24 3.27 -5.39 3.45
N LYS A 25 4.41 -4.78 3.84
CA LYS A 25 4.70 -4.54 5.27
C LYS A 25 3.69 -3.58 5.88
N ALA A 26 3.35 -2.51 5.17
CA ALA A 26 2.32 -1.56 5.57
C ALA A 26 0.99 -2.26 5.88
N LEU A 27 0.54 -3.12 4.97
CA LEU A 27 -0.70 -3.88 5.12
C LEU A 27 -0.67 -4.88 6.28
N LYS A 28 0.51 -5.38 6.67
CA LYS A 28 0.66 -6.20 7.88
C LYS A 28 0.59 -5.40 9.18
N TRP A 29 0.94 -4.11 9.14
CA TRP A 29 0.92 -3.24 10.31
C TRP A 29 -0.44 -2.61 10.55
N ILE A 30 -1.17 -2.33 9.48
CA ILE A 30 -2.53 -1.81 9.54
C ILE A 30 -3.45 -3.01 9.76
N THR A 31 -3.91 -3.18 11.00
CA THR A 31 -4.81 -4.27 11.41
C THR A 31 -6.28 -3.87 11.36
N ASP A 32 -6.56 -2.56 11.38
CA ASP A 32 -7.91 -2.03 11.31
C ASP A 32 -8.42 -1.98 9.85
N ALA A 33 -9.58 -2.57 9.59
CA ALA A 33 -10.14 -2.69 8.25
C ALA A 33 -10.53 -1.33 7.64
N GLU A 34 -10.97 -0.37 8.45
CA GLU A 34 -11.31 0.99 7.99
C GLU A 34 -10.03 1.75 7.61
N GLU A 35 -8.97 1.62 8.39
CA GLU A 35 -7.65 2.17 8.04
C GLU A 35 -7.10 1.53 6.74
N VAL A 36 -7.28 0.22 6.54
CA VAL A 36 -6.86 -0.46 5.28
C VAL A 36 -7.62 0.12 4.08
N GLN A 37 -8.94 0.34 4.18
CA GLN A 37 -9.72 0.93 3.09
C GLN A 37 -9.23 2.35 2.74
N ARG A 38 -9.06 3.20 3.76
CA ARG A 38 -8.52 4.56 3.57
C ARG A 38 -7.11 4.55 2.96
N PHE A 39 -6.30 3.58 3.36
CA PHE A 39 -4.96 3.40 2.82
C PHE A 39 -4.98 2.93 1.36
N GLN A 40 -5.92 2.06 1.00
CA GLN A 40 -6.14 1.61 -0.37
C GLN A 40 -6.50 2.77 -1.29
N GLU A 41 -7.49 3.58 -0.91
CA GLU A 41 -7.91 4.75 -1.69
C GLU A 41 -6.75 5.73 -1.90
N TRP A 42 -5.96 5.96 -0.85
CA TRP A 42 -4.77 6.81 -0.94
C TRP A 42 -3.71 6.22 -1.88
N CYS A 43 -3.43 4.91 -1.80
CA CYS A 43 -2.48 4.25 -2.69
C CYS A 43 -2.93 4.32 -4.15
N ILE A 44 -4.22 4.13 -4.43
CA ILE A 44 -4.78 4.25 -5.77
C ILE A 44 -4.68 5.69 -6.26
N THR A 45 -4.93 6.68 -5.41
CA THR A 45 -4.86 8.10 -5.78
C THR A 45 -3.43 8.55 -6.09
N GLU A 46 -2.45 8.22 -5.24
CA GLU A 46 -1.06 8.65 -5.43
C GLU A 46 -0.28 7.79 -6.42
N PHE A 47 -0.50 6.48 -6.42
CA PHE A 47 0.31 5.51 -7.16
C PHE A 47 -0.49 4.70 -8.19
N GLY A 48 -1.81 4.88 -8.32
CA GLY A 48 -2.64 4.13 -9.25
C GLY A 48 -2.26 4.32 -10.71
N THR A 49 -1.66 5.46 -11.08
CA THR A 49 -1.12 5.70 -12.42
C THR A 49 0.21 4.99 -12.65
N LYS A 50 1.05 4.87 -11.62
CA LYS A 50 2.41 4.31 -11.71
C LYS A 50 2.45 2.80 -11.49
N TYR A 51 1.72 2.31 -10.49
CA TYR A 51 1.74 0.92 -10.02
C TYR A 51 0.34 0.30 -9.81
N PRO A 52 -0.59 0.39 -10.78
CA PRO A 52 -1.95 -0.13 -10.62
C PRO A 52 -1.98 -1.64 -10.32
N LYS A 53 -1.11 -2.42 -10.97
CA LYS A 53 -1.04 -3.87 -10.80
C LYS A 53 -0.52 -4.28 -9.42
N ILE A 54 0.47 -3.55 -8.89
CA ILE A 54 1.07 -3.84 -7.57
C ILE A 54 0.06 -3.54 -6.47
N ILE A 55 -0.62 -2.40 -6.55
CA ILE A 55 -1.67 -2.01 -5.59
C ILE A 55 -2.78 -3.06 -5.60
N LYS A 56 -3.34 -3.36 -6.78
CA LYS A 56 -4.42 -4.35 -6.89
C LYS A 56 -4.00 -5.72 -6.34
N GLY A 57 -2.77 -6.17 -6.61
CA GLY A 57 -2.26 -7.44 -6.09
C GLY A 57 -2.01 -7.45 -4.59
N ALA A 58 -1.56 -6.34 -4.02
CA ALA A 58 -1.30 -6.24 -2.58
C ALA A 58 -2.60 -6.27 -1.76
N PHE A 59 -3.61 -5.51 -2.17
CA PHE A 59 -4.91 -5.45 -1.47
C PHE A 59 -5.81 -6.67 -1.77
N ALA A 60 -5.61 -7.38 -2.88
CA ALA A 60 -6.33 -8.63 -3.15
C ALA A 60 -5.90 -9.76 -2.20
N GLN A 61 -4.62 -9.82 -1.81
CA GLN A 61 -4.09 -10.85 -0.91
C GLN A 61 -4.45 -10.65 0.56
N THR A 62 -4.76 -9.41 0.98
CA THR A 62 -5.14 -9.11 2.38
C THR A 62 -6.57 -9.48 2.71
N THR A 63 -7.41 -9.80 1.71
CA THR A 63 -8.83 -10.15 1.90
C THR A 63 -9.04 -11.67 2.12
N THR A 64 -7.97 -12.45 2.25
CA THR A 64 -8.04 -13.88 2.57
C THR A 64 -7.25 -14.19 3.83
N ASN A 65 -7.91 -14.02 4.97
CA ASN A 65 -7.84 -14.91 6.13
C ASN A 65 -8.95 -14.56 7.12
#